data_AF-A0A1B1TF24-F1
#
_entry.id   AF-A0A1B1TF24-F1
#
_cell.length_a   1.000
_cell.length_b   1.000
_cell.length_c   1.000
_cell.angle_alpha   90.00
_cell.angle_beta   90.00
_cell.angle_gamma   90.00
#
_symmetry.space_group_name_H-M   'P 1'
#
loop_
_entity.id
_entity.type
_entity.pdbx_description
1 polymer ?
#
loop_
_entity_poly.entity_id
_entity_poly.type
_entity_poly.pdbx_seq_one_letter_code
_entity_poly.pdbx_strand_id
1 'polypeptide(L)'
;MDSKSKCVPRLDMVATKQLKCCLVGGTFDRFHSGHSLLLSAACKKSSKVEVHVTIDDMASMKSPFVEDYETRVEHILDWASKNNDYNIQIFPLVDKFGPAPSHKTADSIVATEETIHNCEQINDSRIKNNLPALKVIKVPHIIDSFGEILSSSRIRGGFVDRDGNPWIDDIQRNNVIKMAPILDSELKTPMGQIYSGPGDLPEVAMSSALESLPEKRGSIIAVGDVTVKTLLDMEITPDIGLIDGMTKRTALSESEIVDMGRFDQVKNATNPAGCLTPSLLESIEEAIFSHNSVVINVDGEEDLAPLYIHCLAPIGSVVLYGQPNVGVVSQISTLAVKERCRELLSMFEVK
;
A
#
# COMPACT_ATOMS: atom_id res chain seq x y z
N MET A 1 -27.26 23.14 -42.77
CA MET A 1 -26.19 22.89 -43.75
C MET A 1 -24.92 23.51 -43.22
N ASP A 2 -23.98 22.61 -42.95
CA ASP A 2 -22.54 22.76 -42.81
C ASP A 2 -21.91 23.59 -41.69
N SER A 3 -21.49 22.81 -40.70
CA SER A 3 -20.33 22.96 -39.83
C SER A 3 -19.13 23.61 -40.52
N LYS A 4 -18.61 24.69 -39.93
CA LYS A 4 -17.21 25.10 -40.11
C LYS A 4 -16.43 24.75 -38.86
N SER A 5 -15.79 23.58 -38.90
CA SER A 5 -14.71 23.20 -38.00
C SER A 5 -13.63 24.28 -37.99
N LYS A 6 -13.23 24.73 -36.80
CA LYS A 6 -12.04 25.58 -36.62
C LYS A 6 -10.87 24.67 -36.28
N CYS A 7 -9.96 24.49 -37.24
CA CYS A 7 -8.67 23.86 -37.02
C CYS A 7 -7.63 24.96 -36.76
N VAL A 8 -6.84 24.82 -35.70
CA VAL A 8 -5.63 25.65 -35.46
C VAL A 8 -4.44 24.80 -35.90
N PRO A 9 -3.58 25.26 -36.83
CA PRO A 9 -2.43 24.47 -37.23
C PRO A 9 -1.40 24.49 -36.09
N ARG A 10 -1.14 23.32 -35.52
CA ARG A 10 0.01 23.12 -34.64
C ARG A 10 1.21 22.85 -35.54
N LEU A 11 2.35 23.48 -35.25
CA LEU A 11 3.63 23.09 -35.86
C LEU A 11 3.93 21.67 -35.38
N ASP A 12 3.61 20.71 -36.22
CA ASP A 12 3.90 19.30 -36.02
C ASP A 12 5.40 19.06 -36.14
N MET A 13 6.08 18.95 -35.00
CA MET A 13 7.12 17.94 -34.89
C MET A 13 6.47 16.64 -34.44
N VAL A 14 5.69 16.02 -35.34
CA VAL A 14 5.26 14.63 -35.15
C VAL A 14 6.55 13.81 -35.25
N ALA A 15 7.10 13.44 -34.10
CA ALA A 15 8.07 12.37 -34.05
C ALA A 15 7.41 11.15 -34.70
N THR A 16 7.84 10.77 -35.90
CA THR A 16 7.34 9.58 -36.58
C THR A 16 7.61 8.38 -35.68
N LYS A 17 6.54 7.82 -35.11
CA LYS A 17 6.60 6.62 -34.28
C LYS A 17 7.19 5.49 -35.12
N GLN A 18 8.26 4.86 -34.61
CA GLN A 18 9.06 3.89 -35.36
C GLN A 18 8.39 2.51 -35.45
N LEU A 19 7.45 2.22 -34.55
CA LEU A 19 6.81 0.92 -34.38
C LEU A 19 5.30 1.06 -34.50
N LYS A 20 4.63 -0.01 -34.93
CA LYS A 20 3.18 -0.01 -35.20
C LYS A 20 2.39 -0.43 -33.98
N CYS A 21 2.67 -1.58 -33.39
CA CYS A 21 1.91 -2.14 -32.29
C CYS A 21 2.85 -2.77 -31.25
N CYS A 22 2.85 -2.18 -30.05
CA CYS A 22 3.61 -2.67 -28.90
C CYS A 22 2.70 -3.47 -27.97
N LEU A 23 3.15 -4.64 -27.56
CA LEU A 23 2.55 -5.40 -26.47
C LEU A 23 3.20 -5.01 -25.13
N VAL A 24 2.37 -4.88 -24.11
CA VAL A 24 2.79 -4.69 -22.72
C VAL A 24 2.04 -5.70 -21.88
N GLY A 25 2.72 -6.50 -21.07
CA GLY A 25 2.09 -7.48 -20.18
C GLY A 25 2.47 -7.20 -18.73
N GLY A 26 1.51 -7.30 -17.82
CA GLY A 26 1.80 -7.08 -16.40
C GLY A 26 0.60 -7.26 -15.50
N THR A 27 0.85 -7.26 -14.19
CA THR A 27 -0.22 -7.25 -13.19
C THR A 27 -0.77 -5.85 -12.98
N PHE A 28 0.08 -4.81 -13.03
CA PHE A 28 -0.31 -3.41 -12.82
C PHE A 28 -1.00 -3.12 -11.47
N ASP A 29 -0.74 -3.95 -10.47
CA ASP A 29 -1.20 -3.72 -9.10
C ASP A 29 -0.56 -2.47 -8.50
N ARG A 30 -1.33 -1.70 -7.71
CA ARG A 30 -0.85 -0.45 -7.07
C ARG A 30 -0.12 0.42 -8.08
N PHE A 31 -0.81 0.81 -9.14
CA PHE A 31 -0.21 1.51 -10.28
C PHE A 31 0.78 2.59 -9.81
N HIS A 32 2.06 2.43 -10.18
CA HIS A 32 3.18 3.17 -9.63
C HIS A 32 4.09 3.69 -10.75
N SER A 33 5.06 4.53 -10.39
CA SER A 33 5.90 5.23 -11.37
C SER A 33 6.71 4.29 -12.28
N GLY A 34 6.99 3.05 -11.86
CA GLY A 34 7.58 2.01 -12.71
C GLY A 34 6.65 1.58 -13.87
N HIS A 35 5.35 1.40 -13.59
CA HIS A 35 4.34 1.13 -14.62
C HIS A 35 4.18 2.33 -15.56
N SER A 36 4.15 3.55 -15.00
CA SER A 36 4.11 4.79 -15.77
C SER A 36 5.26 4.87 -16.78
N LEU A 37 6.50 4.62 -16.34
CA LEU A 37 7.68 4.62 -17.20
C LEU A 37 7.60 3.54 -18.32
N LEU A 38 7.14 2.33 -17.97
CA LEU A 38 6.96 1.23 -18.91
C LEU A 38 5.96 1.60 -20.02
N LEU A 39 4.80 2.13 -19.65
CA LEU A 39 3.75 2.53 -20.59
C LEU A 39 4.17 3.75 -21.41
N SER A 40 4.77 4.77 -20.80
CA SER A 40 5.32 5.93 -21.53
C SER A 40 6.34 5.52 -22.59
N ALA A 41 7.23 4.57 -22.28
CA ALA A 41 8.23 4.07 -23.24
C ALA A 41 7.59 3.37 -24.44
N ALA A 42 6.52 2.59 -24.22
CA ALA A 42 5.75 1.95 -25.27
C ALA A 42 5.00 2.99 -26.13
N CYS A 43 4.25 3.90 -25.51
CA CYS A 43 3.49 4.95 -26.19
C CYS A 43 4.37 5.89 -27.04
N LYS A 44 5.57 6.21 -26.55
CA LYS A 44 6.53 7.07 -27.27
C LYS A 44 7.07 6.43 -28.53
N LYS A 45 7.24 5.10 -28.56
CA LYS A 45 7.86 4.39 -29.69
C LYS A 45 6.86 3.79 -30.67
N SER A 46 5.63 3.54 -30.22
CA SER A 46 4.65 2.75 -30.97
C SER A 46 3.33 3.47 -31.21
N SER A 47 2.77 3.32 -32.42
CA SER A 47 1.53 3.97 -32.84
C SER A 47 0.31 3.44 -32.08
N LYS A 48 0.31 2.16 -31.75
CA LYS A 48 -0.69 1.46 -30.94
C LYS A 48 0.01 0.72 -29.79
N VAL A 49 -0.62 0.69 -28.62
CA VAL A 49 -0.16 -0.08 -27.45
C VAL A 49 -1.30 -0.97 -26.97
N GLU A 50 -1.02 -2.26 -26.83
CA GLU A 50 -1.97 -3.24 -26.27
C GLU A 50 -1.43 -3.67 -24.90
N VAL A 51 -2.17 -3.34 -23.85
CA VAL A 51 -1.82 -3.63 -22.46
C VAL A 51 -2.62 -4.85 -22.01
N HIS A 52 -1.90 -5.91 -21.67
CA HIS A 52 -2.43 -7.19 -21.23
C HIS A 52 -2.29 -7.30 -19.72
N VAL A 53 -3.42 -7.19 -19.02
CA VAL A 53 -3.50 -7.11 -17.56
C VAL A 53 -3.88 -8.48 -17.00
N THR A 54 -3.07 -9.03 -16.08
CA THR A 54 -3.36 -10.36 -15.51
C THR A 54 -4.74 -10.42 -14.86
N ILE A 55 -5.51 -11.48 -15.11
CA ILE A 55 -6.77 -11.74 -14.40
C ILE A 55 -6.54 -12.05 -12.91
N ASP A 56 -7.59 -11.93 -12.09
CA ASP A 56 -7.47 -12.03 -10.63
C ASP A 56 -7.01 -13.39 -10.13
N ASP A 57 -7.43 -14.48 -10.76
CA ASP A 57 -6.95 -15.83 -10.44
C ASP A 57 -5.42 -15.93 -10.55
N MET A 58 -4.83 -15.24 -11.53
CA MET A 58 -3.38 -15.20 -11.70
C MET A 58 -2.71 -14.18 -10.77
N ALA A 59 -3.34 -13.04 -10.57
CA ALA A 59 -2.79 -11.95 -9.78
C ALA A 59 -2.74 -12.31 -8.28
N SER A 60 -3.81 -12.95 -7.79
CA SER A 60 -3.96 -13.37 -6.39
C SER A 60 -2.95 -14.44 -5.95
N MET A 61 -2.40 -15.24 -6.88
CA MET A 61 -1.29 -16.16 -6.59
C MET A 61 -0.03 -15.43 -6.09
N LYS A 62 0.15 -14.15 -6.43
CA LYS A 62 1.29 -13.34 -5.94
C LYS A 62 1.03 -12.79 -4.53
N SER A 63 -0.21 -12.38 -4.27
CA SER A 63 -0.64 -11.86 -2.97
C SER A 63 -2.16 -11.72 -2.96
N PRO A 64 -2.84 -12.05 -1.84
CA PRO A 64 -4.28 -11.86 -1.72
C PRO A 64 -4.71 -10.38 -1.67
N PHE A 65 -3.77 -9.44 -1.52
CA PHE A 65 -4.01 -7.99 -1.45
C PHE A 65 -3.75 -7.25 -2.77
N VAL A 66 -3.58 -8.00 -3.86
CA VAL A 66 -3.60 -7.40 -5.20
C VAL A 66 -5.00 -6.85 -5.46
N GLU A 67 -5.06 -5.64 -6.02
CA GLU A 67 -6.30 -5.02 -6.50
C GLU A 67 -7.01 -5.92 -7.51
N ASP A 68 -8.34 -5.87 -7.54
CA ASP A 68 -9.12 -6.58 -8.57
C ASP A 68 -8.81 -6.08 -9.98
N TYR A 69 -9.21 -6.86 -10.97
CA TYR A 69 -8.92 -6.60 -12.37
C TYR A 69 -9.45 -5.24 -12.82
N GLU A 70 -10.70 -4.95 -12.49
CA GLU A 70 -11.39 -3.71 -12.85
C GLU A 70 -10.66 -2.48 -12.30
N THR A 71 -10.27 -2.49 -11.01
CA THR A 71 -9.51 -1.41 -10.37
C THR A 71 -8.17 -1.18 -11.05
N ARG A 72 -7.44 -2.26 -11.37
CA ARG A 72 -6.14 -2.16 -12.05
C ARG A 72 -6.28 -1.61 -13.47
N VAL A 73 -7.34 -1.99 -14.18
CA VAL A 73 -7.68 -1.43 -15.49
C VAL A 73 -8.03 0.05 -15.39
N GLU A 74 -8.85 0.44 -14.41
CA GLU A 74 -9.22 1.84 -14.16
C GLU A 74 -7.98 2.71 -13.90
N HIS A 75 -7.03 2.25 -13.08
CA HIS A 75 -5.77 2.96 -12.85
C HIS A 75 -4.97 3.21 -14.15
N ILE A 76 -4.93 2.24 -15.07
CA ILE A 76 -4.25 2.39 -16.37
C ILE A 76 -4.99 3.39 -17.26
N LEU A 77 -6.33 3.34 -17.29
CA LEU A 77 -7.16 4.26 -18.07
C LEU A 77 -7.05 5.70 -17.55
N ASP A 78 -7.08 5.88 -16.24
CA ASP A 78 -6.86 7.17 -15.58
C ASP A 78 -5.50 7.75 -15.92
N TRP A 79 -4.45 6.92 -15.85
CA TRP A 79 -3.11 7.32 -16.27
C TRP A 79 -3.07 7.73 -17.75
N ALA A 80 -3.69 6.94 -18.64
CA ALA A 80 -3.69 7.21 -20.08
C ALA A 80 -4.44 8.52 -20.41
N SER A 81 -5.55 8.78 -19.73
CA SER A 81 -6.35 10.01 -19.92
C SER A 81 -5.56 11.27 -19.54
N LYS A 82 -4.84 11.24 -18.41
CA LYS A 82 -3.99 12.34 -17.93
C LYS A 82 -2.81 12.63 -18.86
N ASN A 83 -2.31 11.61 -19.56
CA ASN A 83 -1.18 11.73 -20.48
C ASN A 83 -1.58 11.96 -21.96
N ASN A 84 -2.88 12.14 -22.25
CA ASN A 84 -3.44 12.29 -23.61
C ASN A 84 -3.09 11.13 -24.57
N ASP A 85 -2.89 9.92 -24.04
CA ASP A 85 -2.47 8.75 -24.81
C ASP A 85 -3.68 7.87 -25.19
N TYR A 86 -4.40 8.26 -26.25
CA TYR A 86 -5.59 7.53 -26.75
C TYR A 86 -5.27 6.23 -27.51
N ASN A 87 -4.01 5.84 -27.62
CA ASN A 87 -3.58 4.68 -28.41
C ASN A 87 -3.44 3.39 -27.60
N ILE A 88 -3.87 3.41 -26.33
CA ILE A 88 -3.86 2.24 -25.45
C ILE A 88 -5.18 1.46 -25.61
N GLN A 89 -5.05 0.15 -25.78
CA GLN A 89 -6.15 -0.80 -25.65
C GLN A 89 -5.79 -1.81 -24.56
N ILE A 90 -6.75 -2.12 -23.69
CA ILE A 90 -6.52 -2.99 -22.55
C ILE A 90 -7.25 -4.30 -22.77
N PHE A 91 -6.57 -5.41 -22.48
CA PHE A 91 -7.08 -6.77 -22.64
C PHE A 91 -6.74 -7.61 -21.42
N PRO A 92 -7.53 -8.64 -21.10
CA PRO A 92 -7.18 -9.60 -20.06
C PRO A 92 -5.99 -10.45 -20.50
N LEU A 93 -5.13 -10.78 -19.54
CA LEU A 93 -4.02 -11.72 -19.67
C LEU A 93 -4.37 -12.95 -18.83
N VAL A 94 -4.71 -14.04 -19.52
CA VAL A 94 -5.23 -15.29 -18.94
C VAL A 94 -4.18 -16.40 -18.86
N ASP A 95 -2.98 -16.15 -19.36
CA ASP A 95 -1.85 -17.09 -19.32
C ASP A 95 -0.51 -16.31 -19.25
N LYS A 96 0.61 -17.04 -19.20
CA LYS A 96 1.96 -16.46 -19.01
C LYS A 96 2.38 -15.48 -20.11
N PHE A 97 1.99 -15.69 -21.36
CA PHE A 97 2.49 -14.94 -22.52
C PHE A 97 1.41 -14.19 -23.30
N GLY A 98 0.14 -14.50 -23.05
CA GLY A 98 -1.01 -13.91 -23.74
C GLY A 98 -0.90 -14.09 -25.26
N PRO A 99 -1.30 -13.08 -26.06
CA PRO A 99 -1.27 -13.23 -27.50
C PRO A 99 0.15 -13.13 -28.08
N ALA A 100 1.17 -12.72 -27.31
CA ALA A 100 2.47 -12.35 -27.85
C ALA A 100 3.13 -13.42 -28.75
N PRO A 101 3.06 -14.73 -28.44
CA PRO A 101 3.63 -15.79 -29.29
C PRO A 101 2.96 -15.97 -30.66
N SER A 102 1.72 -15.48 -30.84
CA SER A 102 0.89 -15.69 -32.05
C SER A 102 0.33 -14.39 -32.65
N HIS A 103 0.55 -13.23 -32.01
CA HIS A 103 0.03 -11.95 -32.44
C HIS A 103 0.64 -11.49 -33.77
N LYS A 104 -0.17 -11.48 -34.83
CA LYS A 104 0.30 -11.30 -36.22
C LYS A 104 0.74 -9.88 -36.57
N THR A 105 0.19 -8.88 -35.90
CA THR A 105 0.38 -7.46 -36.25
C THR A 105 1.28 -6.71 -35.28
N ALA A 106 1.63 -7.32 -34.14
CA ALA A 106 2.58 -6.73 -33.19
C ALA A 106 4.00 -6.81 -33.76
N ASP A 107 4.73 -5.72 -33.62
CA ASP A 107 6.13 -5.58 -34.05
C ASP A 107 7.07 -5.23 -32.88
N SER A 108 6.53 -5.00 -31.69
CA SER A 108 7.31 -4.72 -30.49
C SER A 108 6.67 -5.24 -29.21
N ILE A 109 7.52 -5.43 -28.20
CA ILE A 109 7.13 -5.75 -26.82
C ILE A 109 8.00 -4.93 -25.87
N VAL A 110 7.42 -4.41 -24.80
CA VAL A 110 8.18 -3.68 -23.78
C VAL A 110 8.51 -4.59 -22.60
N ALA A 111 9.70 -4.45 -22.05
CA ALA A 111 10.16 -5.24 -20.93
C ALA A 111 11.07 -4.43 -20.01
N THR A 112 11.00 -4.76 -18.73
CA THR A 112 12.03 -4.42 -17.73
C THR A 112 13.15 -5.44 -17.76
N GLU A 113 14.27 -5.19 -17.08
CA GLU A 113 15.41 -6.12 -16.99
C GLU A 113 14.98 -7.54 -16.58
N GLU A 114 14.09 -7.65 -15.57
CA GLU A 114 13.56 -8.92 -15.07
C GLU A 114 12.70 -9.71 -16.08
N THR A 115 12.11 -9.03 -17.06
CA THR A 115 11.16 -9.65 -18.00
C THR A 115 11.74 -9.86 -19.41
N ILE A 116 13.01 -9.51 -19.62
CA ILE A 116 13.72 -9.72 -20.90
C ILE A 116 13.69 -11.20 -21.30
N HIS A 117 13.97 -12.12 -20.36
CA HIS A 117 13.98 -13.55 -20.67
C HIS A 117 12.62 -14.07 -21.15
N ASN A 118 11.52 -13.57 -20.59
CA ASN A 118 10.18 -13.92 -21.08
C ASN A 118 9.97 -13.44 -22.53
N CYS A 119 10.53 -12.29 -22.90
CA CYS A 119 10.46 -11.77 -24.28
C CYS A 119 11.28 -12.62 -25.26
N GLU A 120 12.42 -13.17 -24.81
CA GLU A 120 13.21 -14.12 -25.60
C GLU A 120 12.43 -15.41 -25.85
N GLN A 121 11.81 -15.99 -24.81
CA GLN A 121 10.95 -17.17 -24.93
C GLN A 121 9.75 -16.94 -25.89
N ILE A 122 9.17 -15.74 -25.83
CA ILE A 122 8.11 -15.31 -26.76
C ILE A 122 8.66 -15.29 -28.20
N ASN A 123 9.83 -14.71 -28.42
CA ASN A 123 10.43 -14.63 -29.75
C ASN A 123 10.80 -16.00 -30.32
N ASP A 124 11.33 -16.92 -29.51
CA ASP A 124 11.57 -18.30 -29.92
C ASP A 124 10.28 -19.00 -30.38
N SER A 125 9.19 -18.78 -29.64
CA SER A 125 7.87 -19.32 -29.99
C SER A 125 7.32 -18.69 -31.27
N ARG A 126 7.52 -17.38 -31.48
CA ARG A 126 7.12 -16.68 -32.70
C ARG A 126 7.85 -17.21 -33.92
N ILE A 127 9.17 -17.41 -33.82
CA ILE A 127 9.99 -17.98 -34.92
C ILE A 127 9.49 -19.39 -35.27
N LYS A 128 9.21 -20.24 -34.29
CA LYS A 128 8.60 -21.57 -34.51
C LYS A 128 7.23 -21.49 -35.20
N ASN A 129 6.47 -20.43 -34.94
CA ASN A 129 5.18 -20.15 -35.55
C ASN A 129 5.27 -19.35 -36.87
N ASN A 130 6.46 -19.22 -37.46
CA ASN A 130 6.70 -18.43 -38.69
C ASN A 130 6.30 -16.95 -38.58
N LEU A 131 6.43 -16.37 -37.39
CA LEU A 131 6.21 -14.94 -37.13
C LEU A 131 7.55 -14.22 -36.91
N PRO A 132 7.70 -12.97 -37.37
CA PRO A 132 8.87 -12.16 -37.06
C PRO A 132 9.02 -11.94 -35.55
N ALA A 133 10.26 -11.94 -35.06
CA ALA A 133 10.57 -11.57 -33.68
C ALA A 133 10.10 -10.13 -33.38
N LEU A 134 9.56 -9.93 -32.18
CA LEU A 134 9.21 -8.62 -31.65
C LEU A 134 10.48 -7.86 -31.27
N LYS A 135 10.54 -6.58 -31.64
CA LYS A 135 11.57 -5.67 -31.11
C LYS A 135 11.31 -5.43 -29.62
N VAL A 136 12.27 -5.82 -28.79
CA VAL A 136 12.18 -5.62 -27.34
C VAL A 136 12.57 -4.18 -26.99
N ILE A 137 11.63 -3.42 -26.44
CA ILE A 137 11.85 -2.10 -25.87
C ILE A 137 12.25 -2.31 -24.41
N LYS A 138 13.54 -2.21 -24.12
CA LYS A 138 14.06 -2.29 -22.75
C LYS A 138 13.81 -1.00 -22.00
N VAL A 139 13.34 -1.11 -20.75
CA VAL A 139 13.07 -0.01 -19.83
C VAL A 139 13.77 -0.30 -18.50
N PRO A 140 14.55 0.64 -17.95
CA PRO A 140 15.18 0.44 -16.65
C PRO A 140 14.14 0.39 -15.54
N HIS A 141 14.49 -0.23 -14.41
CA HIS A 141 13.69 -0.13 -13.20
C HIS A 141 13.82 1.26 -12.58
N ILE A 142 12.74 1.72 -11.95
CA ILE A 142 12.83 2.82 -10.98
C ILE A 142 13.33 2.22 -9.67
N ILE A 143 14.34 2.86 -9.10
CA ILE A 143 14.90 2.51 -7.80
C ILE A 143 14.23 3.41 -6.75
N ASP A 144 13.79 2.82 -5.65
CA ASP A 144 13.16 3.54 -4.56
C ASP A 144 14.19 4.20 -3.63
N SER A 145 13.69 4.94 -2.65
CA SER A 145 14.49 5.65 -1.64
C SER A 145 15.41 4.76 -0.80
N PHE A 146 15.15 3.44 -0.75
CA PHE A 146 15.96 2.47 -0.02
C PHE A 146 16.95 1.72 -0.92
N GLY A 147 17.05 2.09 -2.20
CA GLY A 147 17.98 1.46 -3.16
C GLY A 147 17.45 0.18 -3.79
N GLU A 148 16.19 -0.17 -3.55
CA GLU A 148 15.55 -1.38 -4.06
C GLU A 148 14.70 -1.09 -5.31
N ILE A 149 14.36 -2.12 -6.09
CA ILE A 149 13.46 -1.96 -7.24
C ILE A 149 12.05 -1.59 -6.76
N LEU A 150 11.54 -0.43 -7.20
CA LEU A 150 10.17 -0.01 -6.93
C LEU A 150 9.19 -1.03 -7.55
N SER A 151 8.39 -1.66 -6.69
CA SER A 151 7.43 -2.69 -7.07
C SER A 151 6.16 -2.62 -6.23
N SER A 152 5.05 -3.14 -6.78
CA SER A 152 3.78 -3.25 -6.05
C SER A 152 3.91 -4.01 -4.73
N SER A 153 4.80 -5.01 -4.64
CA SER A 153 5.03 -5.74 -3.39
C SER A 153 5.62 -4.86 -2.29
N ARG A 154 6.54 -3.93 -2.63
CA ARG A 154 7.10 -2.99 -1.67
C ARG A 154 6.08 -1.94 -1.22
N ILE A 155 5.22 -1.51 -2.14
CA ILE A 155 4.10 -0.60 -1.84
C ILE A 155 3.09 -1.29 -0.91
N ARG A 156 2.65 -2.51 -1.24
CA ARG A 156 1.75 -3.30 -0.39
C ARG A 156 2.38 -3.62 0.96
N GLY A 157 3.69 -3.85 1.01
CA GLY A 157 4.43 -4.10 2.25
C GLY A 157 4.61 -2.88 3.15
N GLY A 158 4.21 -1.68 2.70
CA GLY A 158 4.31 -0.46 3.51
C GLY A 158 5.70 0.17 3.55
N PHE A 159 6.65 -0.27 2.70
CA PHE A 159 8.00 0.29 2.66
C PHE A 159 8.02 1.69 2.02
N VAL A 160 7.37 1.82 0.85
CA VAL A 160 7.39 3.04 0.03
C VAL A 160 6.01 3.33 -0.56
N ASP A 161 5.82 4.56 -1.03
CA ASP A 161 4.66 4.93 -1.83
C ASP A 161 4.81 4.57 -3.32
N ARG A 162 3.83 5.00 -4.13
CA ARG A 162 3.76 4.77 -5.58
C ARG A 162 4.88 5.44 -6.37
N ASP A 163 5.62 6.36 -5.76
CA ASP A 163 6.75 7.06 -6.36
C ASP A 163 8.10 6.57 -5.81
N GLY A 164 8.08 5.69 -4.81
CA GLY A 164 9.28 5.13 -4.19
C GLY A 164 9.80 5.95 -3.01
N ASN A 165 9.02 6.90 -2.51
CA ASN A 165 9.38 7.68 -1.33
C ASN A 165 8.96 6.95 -0.05
N PRO A 166 9.68 7.12 1.07
CA PRO A 166 9.33 6.48 2.32
C PRO A 166 8.05 7.10 2.91
N TRP A 167 7.31 6.32 3.71
CA TRP A 167 6.11 6.83 4.41
C TRP A 167 6.39 7.79 5.54
N ILE A 168 7.58 7.70 6.12
CA ILE A 168 8.08 8.54 7.20
C ILE A 168 9.44 9.06 6.75
N ASP A 169 9.61 10.38 6.74
CA ASP A 169 10.83 11.01 6.25
C ASP A 169 11.97 10.99 7.27
N ASP A 170 13.16 11.41 6.85
CA ASP A 170 14.36 11.42 7.70
C ASP A 170 14.23 12.38 8.90
N ILE A 171 13.45 13.45 8.78
CA ILE A 171 13.25 14.40 9.89
C ILE A 171 12.42 13.71 10.96
N GLN A 172 11.29 13.11 10.58
CA GLN A 172 10.39 12.39 11.46
C GLN A 172 11.04 11.13 12.05
N ARG A 173 11.90 10.45 11.29
CA ARG A 173 12.61 9.25 11.74
C ARG A 173 13.67 9.55 12.80
N ASN A 174 14.40 10.65 12.65
CA ASN A 174 15.58 10.93 13.47
C ASN A 174 15.33 11.92 14.63
N ASN A 175 14.15 12.51 14.72
CA ASN A 175 13.83 13.50 15.73
C ASN A 175 12.59 13.14 16.53
N VAL A 176 12.52 13.63 17.76
CA VAL A 176 11.26 13.64 18.51
C VAL A 176 10.38 14.74 17.92
N ILE A 177 9.23 14.36 17.39
CA ILE A 177 8.26 15.29 16.83
C ILE A 177 7.09 15.43 17.80
N LYS A 178 6.61 16.66 17.96
CA LYS A 178 5.51 16.99 18.87
C LYS A 178 4.30 17.45 18.09
N MET A 179 3.13 16.98 18.52
CA MET A 179 1.87 17.36 17.92
C MET A 179 1.62 18.86 18.06
N ALA A 180 1.31 19.52 16.95
CA ALA A 180 0.88 20.91 16.95
C ALA A 180 -0.53 21.03 17.56
N PRO A 181 -0.84 22.06 18.37
CA PRO A 181 -2.15 22.21 19.01
C PRO A 181 -3.34 22.25 18.05
N ILE A 182 -3.10 22.66 16.79
CA ILE A 182 -4.13 22.71 15.75
C ILE A 182 -4.71 21.32 15.40
N LEU A 183 -3.97 20.25 15.68
CA LEU A 183 -4.35 18.86 15.39
C LEU A 183 -5.29 18.25 16.42
N ASP A 184 -5.50 18.91 17.57
CA ASP A 184 -6.35 18.40 18.65
C ASP A 184 -7.77 18.07 18.18
N SER A 185 -8.36 18.89 17.30
CA SER A 185 -9.71 18.64 16.77
C SER A 185 -9.73 17.56 15.69
N GLU A 186 -8.65 17.45 14.92
CA GLU A 186 -8.57 16.55 13.79
C GLU A 186 -8.37 15.10 14.24
N LEU A 187 -7.48 14.88 15.22
CA LEU A 187 -7.21 13.56 15.80
C LEU A 187 -8.32 13.06 16.73
N LYS A 188 -9.15 13.97 17.27
CA LYS A 188 -10.37 13.58 18.00
C LYS A 188 -11.42 12.93 17.11
N THR A 189 -11.33 13.13 15.79
CA THR A 189 -12.21 12.45 14.84
C THR A 189 -11.58 11.08 14.52
N PRO A 190 -12.19 9.97 14.95
CA PRO A 190 -11.58 8.66 14.78
C PRO A 190 -11.33 8.37 13.30
N MET A 191 -10.15 7.81 13.04
CA MET A 191 -9.71 7.44 11.70
C MET A 191 -10.24 6.04 11.36
N GLY A 192 -11.54 5.81 11.46
CA GLY A 192 -12.13 4.53 11.08
C GLY A 192 -13.55 4.29 11.56
N GLN A 193 -13.99 3.05 11.42
CA GLN A 193 -15.32 2.66 11.84
C GLN A 193 -15.34 2.46 13.36
N ILE A 194 -16.32 3.09 14.00
CA ILE A 194 -16.53 2.98 15.44
C ILE A 194 -17.50 1.83 15.72
N TYR A 195 -17.13 1.00 16.68
CA TYR A 195 -17.97 -0.05 17.24
C TYR A 195 -18.22 0.29 18.70
N SER A 196 -19.48 0.57 19.01
CA SER A 196 -19.89 0.95 20.36
C SER A 196 -20.33 -0.28 21.15
N GLY A 197 -20.10 -0.24 22.46
CA GLY A 197 -20.55 -1.25 23.41
C GLY A 197 -20.84 -0.62 24.77
N PRO A 198 -21.44 -1.37 25.71
CA PRO A 198 -21.56 -0.93 27.09
C PRO A 198 -20.17 -0.61 27.65
N GLY A 199 -20.02 0.51 28.36
CA GLY A 199 -18.71 0.97 28.84
C GLY A 199 -18.06 0.05 29.87
N ASP A 200 -18.83 -0.86 30.44
CA ASP A 200 -18.47 -1.92 31.37
C ASP A 200 -18.16 -3.27 30.68
N LEU A 201 -18.46 -3.41 29.38
CA LEU A 201 -18.28 -4.64 28.60
C LEU A 201 -17.60 -4.35 27.25
N PRO A 202 -16.27 -4.09 27.25
CA PRO A 202 -15.51 -3.80 26.02
C PRO A 202 -15.55 -4.96 25.00
N GLU A 203 -15.75 -6.19 25.45
CA GLU A 203 -15.89 -7.40 24.62
C GLU A 203 -17.02 -7.30 23.59
N VAL A 204 -18.10 -6.57 23.90
CA VAL A 204 -19.25 -6.41 22.98
C VAL A 204 -18.85 -5.57 21.77
N ALA A 205 -18.18 -4.43 22.02
CA ALA A 205 -17.65 -3.58 20.96
C ALA A 205 -16.59 -4.32 20.13
N MET A 206 -15.69 -5.04 20.82
CA MET A 206 -14.62 -5.79 20.19
C MET A 206 -15.15 -6.92 19.30
N SER A 207 -16.13 -7.69 19.76
CA SER A 207 -16.77 -8.75 18.98
C SER A 207 -17.38 -8.21 17.70
N SER A 208 -18.12 -7.09 17.79
CA SER A 208 -18.70 -6.45 16.60
C SER A 208 -17.64 -5.94 15.63
N ALA A 209 -16.53 -5.38 16.15
CA ALA A 209 -15.40 -4.97 15.32
C ALA A 209 -14.78 -6.17 14.58
N LEU A 210 -14.52 -7.28 15.28
CA LEU A 210 -13.93 -8.49 14.73
C LEU A 210 -14.83 -9.18 13.69
N GLU A 211 -16.14 -9.25 13.94
CA GLU A 211 -17.13 -9.84 13.01
C GLU A 211 -17.23 -9.06 11.69
N SER A 212 -16.97 -7.77 11.73
CA SER A 212 -17.01 -6.91 10.53
C SER A 212 -15.73 -6.93 9.69
N LEU A 213 -14.66 -7.56 10.19
CA LEU A 213 -13.39 -7.60 9.48
C LEU A 213 -13.52 -8.42 8.20
N PRO A 214 -12.85 -8.02 7.10
CA PRO A 214 -12.86 -8.80 5.87
C PRO A 214 -12.22 -10.17 6.12
N GLU A 215 -12.72 -11.19 5.40
CA GLU A 215 -12.15 -12.55 5.43
C GLU A 215 -10.65 -12.53 5.11
N LYS A 216 -10.26 -11.71 4.13
CA LYS A 216 -8.87 -11.43 3.76
C LYS A 216 -8.40 -10.19 4.52
N ARG A 217 -7.60 -10.40 5.57
CA ARG A 217 -6.97 -9.33 6.35
C ARG A 217 -5.50 -9.62 6.61
N GLY A 218 -4.74 -8.55 6.81
CA GLY A 218 -3.35 -8.63 7.25
C GLY A 218 -3.27 -8.81 8.77
N SER A 219 -2.19 -8.33 9.36
CA SER A 219 -1.98 -8.38 10.80
C SER A 219 -3.04 -7.62 11.58
N ILE A 220 -3.43 -8.15 12.75
CA ILE A 220 -4.23 -7.44 13.75
C ILE A 220 -3.27 -6.74 14.71
N ILE A 221 -3.35 -5.42 14.74
CA ILE A 221 -2.54 -4.55 15.58
C ILE A 221 -3.46 -3.87 16.59
N ALA A 222 -3.25 -4.09 17.87
CA ALA A 222 -4.07 -3.54 18.95
C ALA A 222 -3.28 -2.47 19.72
N VAL A 223 -3.90 -1.31 19.93
CA VAL A 223 -3.29 -0.16 20.61
C VAL A 223 -4.11 0.19 21.85
N GLY A 224 -3.43 0.20 22.99
CA GLY A 224 -3.95 0.53 24.31
C GLY A 224 -4.30 -0.68 25.15
N ASP A 225 -4.03 -0.59 26.45
CA ASP A 225 -4.14 -1.68 27.42
C ASP A 225 -5.51 -2.36 27.41
N VAL A 226 -6.61 -1.59 27.42
CA VAL A 226 -7.97 -2.15 27.39
C VAL A 226 -8.20 -2.94 26.10
N THR A 227 -7.77 -2.41 24.95
CA THR A 227 -7.97 -3.03 23.64
C THR A 227 -7.18 -4.33 23.53
N VAL A 228 -5.90 -4.31 23.93
CA VAL A 228 -5.04 -5.50 23.95
C VAL A 228 -5.57 -6.54 24.93
N LYS A 229 -5.89 -6.15 26.16
CA LYS A 229 -6.43 -7.03 27.19
C LYS A 229 -7.73 -7.70 26.76
N THR A 230 -8.66 -6.92 26.19
CA THR A 230 -9.95 -7.44 25.73
C THR A 230 -9.78 -8.53 24.67
N LEU A 231 -8.86 -8.35 23.71
CA LEU A 231 -8.55 -9.38 22.72
C LEU A 231 -8.00 -10.66 23.39
N LEU A 232 -7.06 -10.50 24.32
CA LEU A 232 -6.47 -11.64 25.04
C LEU A 232 -7.50 -12.40 25.89
N ASP A 233 -8.42 -11.68 26.54
CA ASP A 233 -9.51 -12.28 27.32
C ASP A 233 -10.51 -13.03 26.44
N MET A 234 -10.66 -12.60 25.19
CA MET A 234 -11.40 -13.33 24.14
C MET A 234 -10.58 -14.46 23.51
N GLU A 235 -9.42 -14.81 24.08
CA GLU A 235 -8.47 -15.82 23.58
C GLU A 235 -7.91 -15.52 22.18
N ILE A 236 -7.84 -14.24 21.81
CA ILE A 236 -7.27 -13.75 20.56
C ILE A 236 -5.99 -12.98 20.88
N THR A 237 -4.84 -13.50 20.47
CA THR A 237 -3.57 -12.77 20.57
C THR A 237 -3.40 -11.90 19.33
N PRO A 238 -3.36 -10.56 19.45
CA PRO A 238 -3.05 -9.72 18.29
C PRO A 238 -1.61 -9.98 17.84
N ASP A 239 -1.34 -9.79 16.54
CA ASP A 239 0.03 -9.94 16.01
C ASP A 239 0.96 -8.89 16.62
N ILE A 240 0.44 -7.69 16.88
CA ILE A 240 1.14 -6.63 17.58
C ILE A 240 0.23 -5.99 18.62
N GLY A 241 0.68 -5.92 19.88
CA GLY A 241 0.05 -5.13 20.94
C GLY A 241 0.91 -3.93 21.31
N LEU A 242 0.31 -2.76 21.54
CA LEU A 242 0.97 -1.59 22.11
C LEU A 242 0.25 -1.23 23.41
N ILE A 243 1.01 -1.11 24.50
CA ILE A 243 0.51 -0.83 25.85
C ILE A 243 1.39 0.22 26.51
N ASP A 244 0.85 1.03 27.41
CA ASP A 244 1.61 2.00 28.23
C ASP A 244 1.54 1.69 29.73
N GLY A 245 0.77 0.65 30.11
CA GLY A 245 0.59 0.23 31.50
C GLY A 245 -0.30 1.19 32.31
N MET A 246 -0.98 2.13 31.65
CA MET A 246 -1.91 3.09 32.24
C MET A 246 -3.30 2.94 31.61
N THR A 247 -4.37 3.09 32.40
CA THR A 247 -5.67 3.49 31.82
C THR A 247 -6.22 4.67 32.60
N LYS A 248 -6.70 5.68 31.86
CA LYS A 248 -7.31 6.90 32.44
C LYS A 248 -6.42 7.58 33.49
N ARG A 249 -5.09 7.65 33.27
CA ARG A 249 -4.11 8.32 34.16
C ARG A 249 -4.04 7.76 35.59
N THR A 250 -4.48 6.51 35.79
CA THR A 250 -4.37 5.78 37.07
C THR A 250 -3.66 4.45 36.81
N ALA A 251 -2.80 4.00 37.73
CA ALA A 251 -2.15 2.70 37.61
C ALA A 251 -3.21 1.59 37.54
N LEU A 252 -3.04 0.67 36.59
CA LEU A 252 -3.94 -0.47 36.38
C LEU A 252 -4.02 -1.34 37.64
N SER A 253 -5.21 -1.84 37.95
CA SER A 253 -5.34 -2.93 38.91
C SER A 253 -4.69 -4.20 38.37
N GLU A 254 -4.26 -5.14 39.23
CA GLU A 254 -3.60 -6.39 38.79
C GLU A 254 -4.41 -7.17 37.74
N SER A 255 -5.74 -7.05 37.73
CA SER A 255 -6.65 -7.66 36.74
C SER A 255 -6.69 -6.97 35.38
N GLU A 256 -6.26 -5.70 35.30
CA GLU A 256 -6.27 -4.91 34.07
C GLU A 256 -4.89 -4.87 33.39
N ILE A 257 -3.84 -5.37 34.06
CA ILE A 257 -2.50 -5.50 33.49
C ILE A 257 -2.53 -6.53 32.36
N VAL A 258 -1.98 -6.16 31.21
CA VAL A 258 -1.80 -7.07 30.08
C VAL A 258 -0.74 -8.11 30.43
N ASP A 259 -1.11 -9.40 30.33
CA ASP A 259 -0.17 -10.50 30.45
C ASP A 259 0.72 -10.55 29.20
N MET A 260 1.87 -9.87 29.27
CA MET A 260 2.86 -9.86 28.19
C MET A 260 3.41 -11.25 27.86
N GLY A 261 3.27 -12.25 28.75
CA GLY A 261 3.67 -13.64 28.50
C GLY A 261 2.80 -14.35 27.46
N ARG A 262 1.67 -13.75 27.05
CA ARG A 262 0.83 -14.21 25.95
C ARG A 262 1.43 -13.93 24.56
N PHE A 263 2.43 -13.07 24.48
CA PHE A 263 3.15 -12.75 23.25
C PHE A 263 4.48 -13.49 23.18
N ASP A 264 4.92 -13.79 21.97
CA ASP A 264 6.20 -14.45 21.73
C ASP A 264 7.40 -13.53 22.05
N GLN A 265 7.22 -12.22 21.89
CA GLN A 265 8.26 -11.22 22.11
C GLN A 265 7.73 -9.98 22.81
N VAL A 266 8.58 -9.39 23.66
CA VAL A 266 8.34 -8.11 24.31
C VAL A 266 9.40 -7.12 23.84
N LYS A 267 8.96 -5.96 23.38
CA LYS A 267 9.80 -4.80 23.05
C LYS A 267 9.45 -3.64 23.98
N ASN A 268 10.39 -2.71 24.15
CA ASN A 268 10.18 -1.51 24.93
C ASN A 268 10.44 -0.28 24.07
N ALA A 269 9.58 0.73 24.18
CA ALA A 269 9.73 2.01 23.51
C ALA A 269 9.56 3.16 24.53
N THR A 270 10.13 4.32 24.24
CA THR A 270 9.87 5.55 25.02
C THR A 270 9.11 6.54 24.16
N ASN A 271 7.95 7.04 24.61
CA ASN A 271 7.18 8.02 23.85
C ASN A 271 6.47 9.05 24.75
N PRO A 272 7.09 10.19 25.07
CA PRO A 272 6.48 11.19 25.94
C PRO A 272 5.13 11.70 25.41
N ALA A 273 4.29 12.18 26.32
CA ALA A 273 2.94 12.66 26.01
C ALA A 273 2.89 13.66 24.84
N GLY A 274 1.94 13.45 23.93
CA GLY A 274 1.75 14.26 22.72
C GLY A 274 2.95 14.30 21.74
N CYS A 275 3.88 13.34 21.87
CA CYS A 275 5.04 13.21 20.98
C CYS A 275 4.97 11.91 20.17
N LEU A 276 5.80 11.85 19.15
CA LEU A 276 6.19 10.63 18.45
C LEU A 276 7.72 10.60 18.40
N THR A 277 8.31 9.48 18.80
CA THR A 277 9.77 9.35 18.97
C THR A 277 10.39 8.35 17.98
N PRO A 278 11.71 8.47 17.72
CA PRO A 278 12.46 7.44 17.02
C PRO A 278 12.41 6.07 17.70
N SER A 279 12.39 6.03 19.03
CA SER A 279 12.31 4.78 19.81
C SER A 279 11.00 4.03 19.58
N LEU A 280 9.87 4.75 19.54
CA LEU A 280 8.57 4.17 19.21
C LEU A 280 8.53 3.71 17.75
N LEU A 281 9.06 4.52 16.83
CA LEU A 281 9.13 4.19 15.41
C LEU A 281 9.90 2.89 15.16
N GLU A 282 11.12 2.77 15.70
CA GLU A 282 11.98 1.59 15.55
C GLU A 282 11.30 0.33 16.10
N SER A 283 10.67 0.44 17.28
CA SER A 283 9.95 -0.67 17.89
C SER A 283 8.77 -1.15 17.05
N ILE A 284 8.02 -0.22 16.44
CA ILE A 284 6.91 -0.52 15.54
C ILE A 284 7.41 -1.17 14.25
N GLU A 285 8.49 -0.64 13.64
CA GLU A 285 9.08 -1.22 12.43
C GLU A 285 9.54 -2.66 12.67
N GLU A 286 10.29 -2.91 13.74
CA GLU A 286 10.74 -4.24 14.09
C GLU A 286 9.58 -5.20 14.38
N ALA A 287 8.50 -4.72 15.00
CA ALA A 287 7.31 -5.53 15.25
C ALA A 287 6.56 -5.88 13.96
N ILE A 288 6.40 -4.92 13.03
CA ILE A 288 5.71 -5.13 11.74
C ILE A 288 6.42 -6.18 10.87
N PHE A 289 7.75 -6.22 10.91
CA PHE A 289 8.53 -7.18 10.13
C PHE A 289 8.85 -8.48 10.90
N SER A 290 8.34 -8.63 12.12
CA SER A 290 8.43 -9.87 12.89
C SER A 290 7.51 -10.95 12.33
N HIS A 291 7.94 -12.21 12.43
CA HIS A 291 7.07 -13.37 12.18
C HIS A 291 6.37 -13.88 13.45
N ASN A 292 6.73 -13.32 14.60
CA ASN A 292 6.20 -13.69 15.92
C ASN A 292 5.26 -12.59 16.42
N SER A 293 4.34 -12.94 17.32
CA SER A 293 3.52 -11.96 18.01
C SER A 293 4.38 -11.08 18.92
N VAL A 294 4.17 -9.76 18.88
CA VAL A 294 5.00 -8.79 19.63
C VAL A 294 4.13 -7.88 20.47
N VAL A 295 4.47 -7.72 21.74
CA VAL A 295 3.94 -6.60 22.56
C VAL A 295 5.02 -5.54 22.74
N ILE A 296 4.67 -4.28 22.47
CA ILE A 296 5.50 -3.11 22.68
C ILE A 296 5.00 -2.43 23.96
N ASN A 297 5.81 -2.46 25.00
CA ASN A 297 5.58 -1.74 26.25
C ASN A 297 6.17 -0.34 26.13
N VAL A 298 5.31 0.68 26.18
CA VAL A 298 5.64 2.08 25.94
C VAL A 298 5.79 2.82 27.27
N ASP A 299 6.99 3.31 27.56
CA ASP A 299 7.21 4.30 28.61
C ASP A 299 6.76 5.68 28.10
N GLY A 300 5.51 6.03 28.38
CA GLY A 300 4.88 7.29 27.96
C GLY A 300 3.43 7.11 27.51
N GLU A 301 3.06 7.60 26.32
CA GLU A 301 1.72 7.49 25.72
C GLU A 301 1.79 6.76 24.36
N GLU A 302 0.83 5.89 24.07
CA GLU A 302 0.66 5.15 22.82
C GLU A 302 -0.41 5.74 21.88
N ASP A 303 -1.18 6.75 22.34
CA ASP A 303 -2.32 7.36 21.64
C ASP A 303 -2.03 7.79 20.18
N LEU A 304 -0.82 8.27 19.91
CA LEU A 304 -0.41 8.75 18.58
C LEU A 304 0.24 7.65 17.72
N ALA A 305 0.56 6.48 18.29
CA ALA A 305 1.19 5.37 17.60
C ALA A 305 0.43 4.93 16.32
N PRO A 306 -0.92 4.97 16.24
CA PRO A 306 -1.64 4.65 15.01
C PRO A 306 -1.17 5.40 13.76
N LEU A 307 -0.61 6.62 13.90
CA LEU A 307 -0.05 7.37 12.77
C LEU A 307 1.16 6.65 12.17
N TYR A 308 2.13 6.25 13.00
CA TYR A 308 3.29 5.46 12.56
C TYR A 308 2.88 4.07 12.08
N ILE A 309 2.00 3.40 12.82
CA ILE A 309 1.52 2.05 12.48
C ILE A 309 0.90 2.06 11.09
N HIS A 310 -0.06 2.96 10.81
CA HIS A 310 -0.69 2.99 9.50
C HIS A 310 0.31 3.31 8.38
N CYS A 311 1.23 4.26 8.58
CA CYS A 311 2.27 4.58 7.61
C CYS A 311 3.15 3.37 7.24
N LEU A 312 3.46 2.49 8.20
CA LEU A 312 4.40 1.38 8.00
C LEU A 312 3.73 0.02 7.74
N ALA A 313 2.55 -0.24 8.30
CA ALA A 313 1.93 -1.55 8.26
C ALA A 313 1.59 -1.98 6.82
N PRO A 314 1.75 -3.26 6.45
CA PRO A 314 1.32 -3.75 5.17
C PRO A 314 -0.17 -3.44 4.91
N ILE A 315 -0.52 -3.19 3.65
CA ILE A 315 -1.90 -2.96 3.24
C ILE A 315 -2.77 -4.14 3.65
N GLY A 316 -3.93 -3.87 4.22
CA GLY A 316 -4.86 -4.87 4.75
C GLY A 316 -4.68 -5.16 6.24
N SER A 317 -3.62 -4.65 6.89
CA SER A 317 -3.47 -4.74 8.34
C SER A 317 -4.56 -3.95 9.05
N VAL A 318 -5.13 -4.53 10.10
CA VAL A 318 -6.23 -3.96 10.89
C VAL A 318 -5.62 -3.35 12.15
N VAL A 319 -5.87 -2.06 12.37
CA VAL A 319 -5.49 -1.36 13.60
C VAL A 319 -6.75 -1.16 14.44
N LEU A 320 -6.73 -1.73 15.63
CA LEU A 320 -7.78 -1.62 16.64
C LEU A 320 -7.27 -0.73 17.77
N TYR A 321 -8.04 0.29 18.13
CA TYR A 321 -7.66 1.17 19.24
C TYR A 321 -8.90 1.71 19.97
N GLY A 322 -8.75 1.98 21.26
CA GLY A 322 -9.84 2.48 22.09
C GLY A 322 -10.21 3.92 21.75
N GLN A 323 -11.52 4.22 21.77
CA GLN A 323 -12.04 5.59 21.74
C GLN A 323 -12.77 5.87 23.07
N PRO A 324 -12.25 6.79 23.91
CA PRO A 324 -12.80 7.07 25.23
C PRO A 324 -14.30 7.38 25.20
N ASN A 325 -15.07 6.70 26.06
CA ASN A 325 -16.54 6.81 26.21
C ASN A 325 -17.35 6.49 24.95
N VAL A 326 -16.74 5.86 23.94
CA VAL A 326 -17.42 5.51 22.69
C VAL A 326 -17.32 4.01 22.42
N GLY A 327 -16.12 3.43 22.46
CA GLY A 327 -15.91 2.00 22.18
C GLY A 327 -14.56 1.74 21.52
N VAL A 328 -14.54 0.90 20.49
CA VAL A 328 -13.34 0.51 19.74
C VAL A 328 -13.42 1.07 18.32
N VAL A 329 -12.32 1.62 17.83
CA VAL A 329 -12.15 1.99 16.42
C VAL A 329 -11.44 0.85 15.70
N SER A 330 -11.97 0.47 14.54
CA SER A 330 -11.28 -0.42 13.62
C SER A 330 -10.95 0.33 12.34
N GLN A 331 -9.67 0.29 11.96
CA GLN A 331 -9.20 0.88 10.72
C GLN A 331 -8.29 -0.07 9.95
N ILE A 332 -8.62 -0.29 8.67
CA ILE A 332 -7.78 -1.05 7.76
C ILE A 332 -6.75 -0.12 7.12
N SER A 333 -5.49 -0.53 7.14
CA SER A 333 -4.40 0.18 6.47
C SER A 333 -4.56 0.07 4.95
N THR A 334 -4.86 1.20 4.32
CA THR A 334 -4.93 1.36 2.85
C THR A 334 -3.98 2.47 2.41
N LEU A 335 -3.76 2.63 1.09
CA LEU A 335 -2.96 3.76 0.61
C LEU A 335 -3.55 5.12 1.00
N ALA A 336 -4.88 5.28 0.95
CA ALA A 336 -5.53 6.52 1.34
C ALA A 336 -5.34 6.85 2.83
N VAL A 337 -5.35 5.81 3.68
CA VAL A 337 -5.12 5.96 5.13
C VAL A 337 -3.67 6.32 5.40
N LYS A 338 -2.73 5.65 4.72
CA LYS A 338 -1.29 5.96 4.78
C LYS A 338 -1.01 7.41 4.34
N GLU A 339 -1.63 7.86 3.25
CA GLU A 339 -1.54 9.24 2.76
C GLU A 339 -2.06 10.22 3.81
N ARG A 340 -3.25 9.97 4.38
CA ARG A 340 -3.81 10.81 5.45
C ARG A 340 -2.91 10.85 6.70
N CYS A 341 -2.36 9.72 7.14
CA CYS A 341 -1.44 9.69 8.28
C CYS A 341 -0.15 10.47 7.98
N ARG A 342 0.40 10.36 6.77
CA ARG A 342 1.58 11.13 6.35
C ARG A 342 1.29 12.64 6.33
N GLU A 343 0.11 13.05 5.86
CA GLU A 343 -0.34 14.44 5.90
C GLU A 343 -0.44 14.95 7.34
N LEU A 344 -1.02 14.16 8.25
CA LEU A 344 -1.09 14.50 9.67
C LEU A 344 0.31 14.65 10.29
N LEU A 345 1.22 13.71 10.02
CA LEU A 345 2.60 13.75 10.50
C LEU A 345 3.37 14.96 9.96
N SER A 346 3.04 15.47 8.77
CA SER A 346 3.69 16.66 8.20
C SER A 346 3.39 17.95 8.98
N MET A 347 2.36 17.94 9.83
CA MET A 347 1.98 19.07 10.69
C MET A 347 2.60 19.01 12.09
N PHE A 348 3.40 17.99 12.40
CA PHE A 348 4.15 17.90 13.65
C PHE A 348 5.41 18.76 13.59
N GLU A 349 5.84 19.27 14.74
CA GLU A 349 7.04 20.10 14.87
C GLU A 349 8.17 19.35 15.56
N VAL A 350 9.40 19.51 15.08
CA VAL A 350 10.58 18.97 15.79
C VAL A 350 10.73 19.66 17.13
N LYS A 351 10.87 18.87 18.19
CA LYS A 351 10.92 19.33 19.59
C LYS A 351 12.28 19.91 19.99
#